data_AF-A0A934FCI6-F1
#
_entry.id   AF-A0A934FCI6-F1
#
_cell.length_a   1.000
_cell.length_b   1.000
_cell.length_c   1.000
_cell.angle_alpha   90.00
_cell.angle_beta   90.00
_cell.angle_gamma   90.00
#
_symmetry.space_group_name_H-M   'P 1'
#
loop_
_entity.id
_entity.type
_entity.pdbx_description
1 polymer ?
#
loop_
_entity_poly.entity_id
_entity_poly.type
_entity_poly.pdbx_seq_one_letter_code
_entity_poly.pdbx_strand_id
1 'polypeptide(L)'
;MTAINPVIFKEYDIRGVYPDEFDEDAAYKIAAAFCRYLEQKKHFGPVVVGYDARVSSPPLAEAFRQGVLDQGRDALDIGMVTTPLFYFAFNAEKSAGGAMITASHNSGDLNGIKLVREGSISVYGKDGLPEVKNLVGTEIGIKMNKGRLVQKEFVSDYADYLKKYAEISRPLKVVADASNGPAGPVLQKFFDGLQNVVPEKLFFGASGDFAEHSPNPLSEKALDFVVKKVAEAKADLGFVVDADGDRIIFVDESGNFISSDLIYAFLLDGLLRRGDLALADVSMSKIIEDVC
;
A
#
# COMPACT_ATOMS: atom_id res chain seq x y z
N MET A 1 -10.49 -19.15 -23.16
CA MET A 1 -9.69 -18.27 -22.29
C MET A 1 -9.37 -17.01 -23.06
N THR A 2 -9.65 -15.85 -22.51
CA THR A 2 -9.37 -14.56 -23.16
C THR A 2 -7.88 -14.22 -22.95
N ALA A 3 -7.23 -13.65 -23.96
CA ALA A 3 -5.86 -13.17 -23.79
C ALA A 3 -5.85 -11.94 -22.86
N ILE A 4 -4.89 -11.85 -21.92
CA ILE A 4 -4.79 -10.68 -21.04
C ILE A 4 -4.42 -9.45 -21.87
N ASN A 5 -5.09 -8.34 -21.62
CA ASN A 5 -4.78 -7.07 -22.26
C ASN A 5 -3.36 -6.60 -21.85
N PRO A 6 -2.37 -6.58 -22.75
CA PRO A 6 -0.99 -6.26 -22.39
C PRO A 6 -0.80 -4.81 -21.90
N VAL A 7 -1.80 -3.95 -22.10
CA VAL A 7 -1.83 -2.55 -21.67
C VAL A 7 -1.90 -2.42 -20.15
N ILE A 8 -2.36 -3.45 -19.42
CA ILE A 8 -2.42 -3.39 -17.95
C ILE A 8 -1.03 -3.47 -17.31
N PHE A 9 -0.02 -3.97 -18.01
CA PHE A 9 1.37 -3.96 -17.53
C PHE A 9 1.96 -2.57 -17.77
N LYS A 10 1.94 -1.74 -16.73
CA LYS A 10 2.53 -0.38 -16.72
C LYS A 10 4.02 -0.46 -16.40
N GLU A 11 4.65 0.71 -16.29
CA GLU A 11 6.08 0.79 -15.94
C GLU A 11 6.34 0.30 -14.52
N TYR A 12 5.51 0.67 -13.54
CA TYR A 12 5.79 0.40 -12.12
C TYR A 12 4.95 -0.72 -11.51
N ASP A 13 3.84 -1.10 -12.15
CA ASP A 13 2.88 -2.06 -11.61
C ASP A 13 1.95 -2.62 -12.71
N ILE A 14 1.01 -3.46 -12.29
CA ILE A 14 -0.10 -3.92 -13.11
C ILE A 14 -1.34 -3.12 -12.72
N ARG A 15 -2.03 -2.48 -13.67
CA ARG A 15 -3.23 -1.68 -13.41
C ARG A 15 -4.16 -1.59 -14.62
N GLY A 16 -5.46 -1.69 -14.37
CA GLY A 16 -6.51 -1.52 -15.38
C GLY A 16 -7.88 -1.23 -14.76
N VAL A 17 -8.82 -0.82 -15.60
CA VAL A 17 -10.24 -0.65 -15.21
C VAL A 17 -10.87 -2.02 -14.97
N TYR A 18 -11.57 -2.19 -13.85
CA TYR A 18 -12.30 -3.41 -13.52
C TYR A 18 -13.78 -3.31 -13.97
N PRO A 19 -14.37 -4.36 -14.57
CA PRO A 19 -13.74 -5.64 -14.96
C PRO A 19 -13.17 -5.63 -16.40
N ASP A 20 -13.29 -4.52 -17.14
CA ASP A 20 -13.08 -4.53 -18.60
C ASP A 20 -11.62 -4.76 -19.04
N GLU A 21 -10.65 -4.21 -18.32
CA GLU A 21 -9.22 -4.35 -18.62
C GLU A 21 -8.52 -5.32 -17.67
N PHE A 22 -8.95 -5.36 -16.41
CA PHE A 22 -8.38 -6.19 -15.36
C PHE A 22 -9.50 -6.86 -14.54
N ASP A 23 -9.55 -8.19 -14.62
CA ASP A 23 -10.57 -9.05 -14.00
C ASP A 23 -9.91 -10.21 -13.21
N GLU A 24 -10.75 -11.09 -12.68
CA GLU A 24 -10.36 -12.26 -11.90
C GLU A 24 -9.54 -13.26 -12.73
N ASP A 25 -9.87 -13.47 -14.00
CA ASP A 25 -9.12 -14.36 -14.90
C ASP A 25 -7.69 -13.83 -15.12
N ALA A 26 -7.55 -12.51 -15.28
CA ALA A 26 -6.25 -11.86 -15.37
C ALA A 26 -5.46 -12.01 -14.06
N ALA A 27 -6.07 -11.73 -12.91
CA ALA A 27 -5.44 -11.87 -11.60
C ALA A 27 -4.94 -13.30 -11.33
N TYR A 28 -5.76 -14.32 -11.66
CA TYR A 28 -5.40 -15.74 -11.55
C TYR A 28 -4.18 -16.09 -12.42
N LYS A 29 -4.18 -15.68 -13.69
CA LYS A 29 -3.08 -15.95 -14.63
C LYS A 29 -1.79 -15.25 -14.22
N ILE A 30 -1.88 -14.02 -13.72
CA ILE A 30 -0.74 -13.28 -13.19
C ILE A 30 -0.17 -14.01 -11.96
N ALA A 31 -1.01 -14.51 -11.06
CA ALA A 31 -0.55 -15.29 -9.91
C ALA A 31 0.19 -16.57 -10.33
N ALA A 32 -0.34 -17.29 -11.33
CA ALA A 32 0.31 -18.50 -11.85
C ALA A 32 1.68 -18.19 -12.49
N ALA A 33 1.74 -17.14 -13.32
CA ALA A 33 2.97 -16.65 -13.93
C ALA A 33 3.99 -16.18 -12.88
N PHE A 34 3.51 -15.47 -11.85
CA PHE A 34 4.34 -14.98 -10.76
C PHE A 34 4.93 -16.12 -9.93
N CYS A 35 4.18 -17.18 -9.63
CA CYS A 35 4.70 -18.37 -8.97
C CYS A 35 5.82 -19.05 -9.76
N ARG A 36 5.68 -19.12 -11.09
CA ARG A 36 6.71 -19.64 -11.99
C ARG A 36 7.94 -18.74 -12.05
N TYR A 37 7.75 -17.41 -12.04
CA TYR A 37 8.84 -16.44 -11.91
C TYR A 37 9.63 -16.67 -10.62
N LEU A 38 8.94 -16.79 -9.47
CA LEU A 38 9.58 -17.07 -8.18
C LEU A 38 10.36 -18.40 -8.19
N GLU A 39 9.81 -19.45 -8.81
CA GLU A 39 10.50 -20.73 -8.99
C GLU A 39 11.78 -20.59 -9.81
N GLN A 40 11.75 -19.85 -10.93
CA GLN A 40 12.92 -19.58 -11.77
C GLN A 40 14.01 -18.79 -11.02
N LYS A 41 13.61 -17.86 -10.15
CA LYS A 41 14.53 -17.12 -9.28
C LYS A 41 14.97 -17.90 -8.04
N LYS A 42 14.50 -19.15 -7.86
CA LYS A 42 14.79 -20.02 -6.71
C LYS A 42 14.34 -19.41 -5.37
N HIS A 43 13.22 -18.69 -5.37
CA HIS A 43 12.58 -18.18 -4.17
C HIS A 43 11.53 -19.17 -3.67
N PHE A 44 11.81 -19.77 -2.51
CA PHE A 44 10.97 -20.78 -1.85
C PHE A 44 10.29 -20.17 -0.62
N GLY A 45 9.03 -20.56 -0.40
CA GLY A 45 8.19 -19.99 0.67
C GLY A 45 6.81 -19.55 0.17
N PRO A 46 5.95 -19.06 1.07
CA PRO A 46 4.59 -18.63 0.74
C PRO A 46 4.59 -17.35 -0.09
N VAL A 47 3.43 -17.04 -0.67
CA VAL A 47 3.12 -15.72 -1.25
C VAL A 47 2.13 -15.00 -0.35
N VAL A 48 2.50 -13.81 0.15
CA VAL A 48 1.58 -12.96 0.91
C VAL A 48 0.62 -12.24 -0.04
N VAL A 49 -0.66 -12.22 0.28
CA VAL A 49 -1.68 -11.51 -0.48
C VAL A 49 -2.46 -10.59 0.44
N GLY A 50 -2.40 -9.29 0.16
CA GLY A 50 -3.20 -8.26 0.83
C GLY A 50 -3.92 -7.41 -0.21
N TYR A 51 -4.92 -6.64 0.21
CA TYR A 51 -5.70 -5.81 -0.72
C TYR A 51 -6.22 -4.51 -0.08
N ASP A 52 -6.51 -3.50 -0.90
CA ASP A 52 -7.07 -2.22 -0.43
C ASP A 52 -8.61 -2.23 -0.32
N ALA A 53 -9.23 -1.09 -0.01
CA ALA A 53 -10.67 -0.99 0.23
C ALA A 53 -11.57 -1.09 -1.01
N ARG A 54 -11.03 -1.15 -2.23
CA ARG A 54 -11.83 -1.12 -3.47
C ARG A 54 -12.84 -2.26 -3.52
N VAL A 55 -14.01 -1.99 -4.12
CA VAL A 55 -15.07 -3.02 -4.26
C VAL A 55 -14.59 -4.22 -5.08
N SER A 56 -13.70 -3.99 -6.06
CA SER A 56 -13.10 -5.03 -6.90
C SER A 56 -11.95 -5.79 -6.23
N SER A 57 -11.39 -5.28 -5.12
CA SER A 57 -10.22 -5.88 -4.47
C SER A 57 -10.46 -7.29 -3.90
N PRO A 58 -11.56 -7.57 -3.17
CA PRO A 58 -11.83 -8.91 -2.65
C PRO A 58 -11.89 -10.03 -3.71
N PRO A 59 -12.67 -9.92 -4.81
CA PRO A 59 -12.71 -10.97 -5.83
C PRO A 59 -11.37 -11.12 -6.59
N LEU A 60 -10.66 -10.02 -6.86
CA LEU A 60 -9.34 -10.07 -7.50
C LEU A 60 -8.29 -10.76 -6.62
N ALA A 61 -8.28 -10.45 -5.31
CA ALA A 61 -7.41 -11.10 -4.35
C ALA A 61 -7.70 -12.61 -4.23
N GLU A 62 -8.98 -13.00 -4.25
CA GLU A 62 -9.38 -14.41 -4.24
C GLU A 62 -8.88 -15.15 -5.48
N ALA A 63 -9.06 -14.57 -6.66
CA ALA A 63 -8.58 -15.17 -7.90
C ALA A 63 -7.04 -15.28 -7.93
N PHE A 64 -6.34 -14.26 -7.42
CA PHE A 64 -4.89 -14.30 -7.27
C PHE A 64 -4.45 -15.42 -6.31
N ARG A 65 -5.06 -15.52 -5.13
CA ARG A 65 -4.78 -16.61 -4.16
C ARG A 65 -5.02 -17.98 -4.80
N GLN A 66 -6.13 -18.17 -5.50
CA GLN A 66 -6.43 -19.43 -6.16
C GLN A 66 -5.34 -19.79 -7.19
N GLY A 67 -4.84 -18.83 -7.96
CA GLY A 67 -3.72 -19.03 -8.88
C GLY A 67 -2.42 -19.41 -8.19
N VAL A 68 -2.13 -18.85 -7.00
CA VAL A 68 -0.99 -19.27 -6.16
C VAL A 68 -1.13 -20.71 -5.70
N LEU A 69 -2.31 -21.07 -5.14
CA LEU A 69 -2.58 -22.40 -4.60
C LEU A 69 -2.51 -23.48 -5.68
N ASP A 70 -3.04 -23.19 -6.87
CA ASP A 70 -3.01 -24.11 -8.02
C ASP A 70 -1.61 -24.31 -8.60
N GLN A 71 -0.64 -23.45 -8.25
CA GLN A 71 0.78 -23.66 -8.53
C GLN A 71 1.54 -24.40 -7.42
N GLY A 72 0.82 -24.98 -6.45
CA GLY A 72 1.42 -25.78 -5.38
C GLY A 72 2.17 -24.96 -4.33
N ARG A 73 1.92 -23.65 -4.27
CA ARG A 73 2.54 -22.73 -3.32
C ARG A 73 1.51 -22.26 -2.29
N ASP A 74 1.93 -22.13 -1.03
CA ASP A 74 1.08 -21.61 0.02
C ASP A 74 0.78 -20.12 -0.19
N ALA A 75 -0.47 -19.73 0.07
CA ALA A 75 -0.90 -18.34 0.05
C ALA A 75 -1.16 -17.88 1.50
N LEU A 76 -0.51 -16.79 1.91
CA LEU A 76 -0.78 -16.12 3.17
C LEU A 76 -1.68 -14.92 2.91
N ASP A 77 -2.96 -15.06 3.23
CA ASP A 77 -3.97 -14.02 3.12
C ASP A 77 -3.96 -13.14 4.37
N ILE A 78 -3.68 -11.85 4.18
CA ILE A 78 -3.64 -10.85 5.26
C ILE A 78 -4.82 -9.89 5.21
N GLY A 79 -5.78 -10.14 4.34
CA GLY A 79 -7.01 -9.37 4.24
C GLY A 79 -6.82 -7.96 3.70
N MET A 80 -7.71 -7.06 4.13
CA MET A 80 -7.69 -5.66 3.75
C MET A 80 -6.66 -4.88 4.59
N VAL A 81 -5.61 -4.38 3.96
CA VAL A 81 -4.45 -3.76 4.63
C VAL A 81 -3.89 -2.59 3.84
N THR A 82 -3.06 -1.75 4.47
CA THR A 82 -2.29 -0.75 3.73
C THR A 82 -1.10 -1.40 3.03
N THR A 83 -0.61 -0.80 1.95
CA THR A 83 0.61 -1.21 1.25
C THR A 83 1.82 -1.30 2.21
N PRO A 84 2.08 -0.34 3.12
CA PRO A 84 3.15 -0.49 4.11
C PRO A 84 2.94 -1.65 5.09
N LEU A 85 1.72 -1.92 5.55
CA LEU A 85 1.43 -3.07 6.41
C LEU A 85 1.67 -4.38 5.63
N PHE A 86 1.30 -4.44 4.35
CA PHE A 86 1.62 -5.56 3.48
C PHE A 86 3.14 -5.83 3.43
N TYR A 87 3.97 -4.80 3.26
CA TYR A 87 5.44 -4.96 3.30
C TYR A 87 5.95 -5.39 4.69
N PHE A 88 5.34 -4.88 5.77
CA PHE A 88 5.66 -5.31 7.13
C PHE A 88 5.37 -6.81 7.32
N ALA A 89 4.18 -7.27 6.93
CA ALA A 89 3.77 -8.67 7.02
C ALA A 89 4.64 -9.57 6.13
N PHE A 90 4.96 -9.14 4.91
CA PHE A 90 5.88 -9.84 4.01
C PHE A 90 7.22 -10.14 4.68
N ASN A 91 7.82 -9.13 5.32
CA ASN A 91 9.11 -9.26 6.00
C ASN A 91 9.02 -10.09 7.28
N ALA A 92 7.95 -9.93 8.07
CA ALA A 92 7.72 -10.71 9.27
C ALA A 92 7.63 -12.22 8.97
N GLU A 93 7.05 -12.58 7.83
CA GLU A 93 6.83 -13.97 7.41
C GLU A 93 7.92 -14.52 6.52
N LYS A 94 8.91 -13.69 6.15
CA LYS A 94 10.03 -14.06 5.26
C LYS A 94 9.54 -14.74 3.98
N SER A 95 8.51 -14.16 3.38
CA SER A 95 7.82 -14.76 2.25
C SER A 95 8.67 -14.75 0.98
N ALA A 96 8.37 -15.68 0.06
CA ALA A 96 9.09 -15.77 -1.21
C ALA A 96 8.69 -14.66 -2.19
N GLY A 97 7.40 -14.31 -2.15
CA GLY A 97 6.82 -13.25 -2.95
C GLY A 97 5.56 -12.68 -2.29
N GLY A 98 5.02 -11.63 -2.88
CA GLY A 98 3.81 -11.02 -2.38
C GLY A 98 3.07 -10.26 -3.47
N ALA A 99 1.77 -10.10 -3.27
CA ALA A 99 0.90 -9.32 -4.11
C ALA A 99 0.00 -8.42 -3.25
N MET A 100 0.13 -7.12 -3.45
CA MET A 100 -0.80 -6.14 -2.90
C MET A 100 -1.79 -5.74 -4.01
N ILE A 101 -3.06 -6.11 -3.86
CA ILE A 101 -4.12 -5.79 -4.81
C ILE A 101 -4.59 -4.36 -4.53
N THR A 102 -4.21 -3.44 -5.42
CA THR A 102 -4.51 -2.02 -5.27
C THR A 102 -4.25 -1.25 -6.56
N ALA A 103 -4.96 -0.13 -6.74
CA ALA A 103 -4.59 0.92 -7.68
C ALA A 103 -4.17 2.24 -6.99
N SER A 104 -3.67 2.20 -5.75
CA SER A 104 -3.23 3.38 -4.99
C SER A 104 -4.31 4.49 -4.99
N HIS A 105 -3.96 5.75 -5.23
CA HIS A 105 -4.87 6.91 -5.29
C HIS A 105 -5.83 7.00 -6.48
N ASN A 106 -5.87 6.03 -7.40
CA ASN A 106 -6.72 6.16 -8.59
C ASN A 106 -8.22 6.11 -8.23
N SER A 107 -9.09 6.47 -9.17
CA SER A 107 -10.55 6.34 -9.00
C SER A 107 -10.97 4.89 -8.74
N GLY A 108 -12.10 4.68 -8.05
CA GLY A 108 -12.55 3.39 -7.52
C GLY A 108 -12.79 2.27 -8.55
N ASP A 109 -12.95 2.62 -9.82
CA ASP A 109 -13.10 1.72 -10.96
C ASP A 109 -11.78 1.05 -11.41
N LEU A 110 -10.62 1.65 -11.10
CA LEU A 110 -9.32 1.04 -11.35
C LEU A 110 -8.94 0.04 -10.26
N ASN A 111 -8.23 -1.01 -10.62
CA ASN A 111 -7.50 -1.86 -9.67
C ASN A 111 -6.20 -2.38 -10.29
N GLY A 112 -5.39 -3.07 -9.51
CA GLY A 112 -4.06 -3.48 -9.93
C GLY A 112 -3.38 -4.44 -8.97
N ILE A 113 -2.12 -4.75 -9.26
CA ILE A 113 -1.26 -5.60 -8.44
C ILE A 113 0.13 -4.96 -8.33
N LYS A 114 0.57 -4.69 -7.10
CA LYS A 114 1.98 -4.47 -6.78
C LYS A 114 2.59 -5.81 -6.39
N LEU A 115 3.53 -6.32 -7.19
CA LEU A 115 4.24 -7.57 -6.94
C LEU A 115 5.57 -7.30 -6.23
N VAL A 116 5.92 -8.13 -5.25
CA VAL A 116 7.24 -8.11 -4.58
C VAL A 116 7.84 -9.50 -4.52
N ARG A 117 9.17 -9.59 -4.58
CA ARG A 117 9.95 -10.83 -4.35
C ARG A 117 10.72 -10.75 -3.04
N GLU A 118 11.60 -11.72 -2.82
CA GLU A 118 12.53 -11.79 -1.68
C GLU A 118 13.09 -10.41 -1.29
N GLY A 119 13.18 -10.18 0.03
CA GLY A 119 13.62 -8.90 0.58
C GLY A 119 12.63 -7.75 0.41
N SER A 120 11.37 -8.04 0.05
CA SER A 120 10.33 -7.04 -0.26
C SER A 120 10.70 -6.16 -1.46
N ILE A 121 11.56 -6.68 -2.35
CA ILE A 121 11.98 -5.97 -3.56
C ILE A 121 10.82 -6.00 -4.55
N SER A 122 10.37 -4.82 -4.96
CA SER A 122 9.31 -4.68 -5.95
C SER A 122 9.69 -5.30 -7.30
N VAL A 123 8.73 -5.99 -7.92
CA VAL A 123 8.82 -6.52 -9.28
C VAL A 123 8.15 -5.52 -10.21
N TYR A 124 8.94 -4.61 -10.75
CA TYR A 124 8.48 -3.50 -11.59
C TYR A 124 9.47 -3.21 -12.71
N GLY A 125 9.09 -2.38 -13.68
CA GLY A 125 9.99 -1.83 -14.69
C GLY A 125 10.79 -2.90 -15.40
N LYS A 126 12.11 -2.75 -15.45
CA LYS A 126 13.03 -3.78 -15.98
C LYS A 126 13.29 -4.93 -15.01
N ASP A 127 12.92 -4.77 -13.74
CA ASP A 127 13.23 -5.66 -12.64
C ASP A 127 12.14 -6.72 -12.45
N GLY A 128 11.98 -7.58 -13.46
CA GLY A 128 11.19 -8.81 -13.41
C GLY A 128 9.76 -8.71 -13.96
N LEU A 129 9.15 -7.52 -14.05
CA LEU A 129 7.79 -7.39 -14.59
C LEU A 129 7.65 -7.89 -16.05
N PRO A 130 8.62 -7.66 -16.97
CA PRO A 130 8.61 -8.24 -18.31
C PRO A 130 8.70 -9.77 -18.30
N GLU A 131 9.42 -10.36 -17.34
CA GLU A 131 9.51 -11.82 -17.20
C GLU A 131 8.14 -12.39 -16.80
N VAL A 132 7.46 -11.78 -15.81
CA VAL A 132 6.10 -12.16 -15.41
C VAL A 132 5.13 -12.00 -16.58
N LYS A 133 5.17 -10.88 -17.31
CA LYS A 133 4.34 -10.64 -18.49
C LYS A 133 4.53 -11.71 -19.57
N ASN A 134 5.77 -12.12 -19.82
CA ASN A 134 6.06 -13.17 -20.80
C ASN A 134 5.51 -14.53 -20.35
N LEU A 135 5.61 -14.85 -19.05
CA LEU A 135 5.11 -16.10 -18.48
C LEU A 135 3.58 -16.19 -18.51
N VAL A 136 2.87 -15.07 -18.36
CA VAL A 136 1.41 -15.00 -18.50
C VAL A 136 0.93 -15.49 -19.88
N GLY A 137 1.71 -15.24 -20.93
CA GLY A 137 1.40 -15.70 -22.30
C GLY A 137 1.64 -17.19 -22.54
N THR A 138 2.13 -17.92 -21.53
CA THR A 138 2.43 -19.35 -21.63
C THR A 138 1.34 -20.19 -20.99
N GLU A 139 1.21 -21.45 -21.42
CA GLU A 139 0.35 -22.40 -20.75
C GLU A 139 0.98 -22.83 -19.42
N ILE A 140 0.32 -22.50 -18.32
CA ILE A 140 0.72 -22.88 -16.96
C ILE A 140 -0.36 -23.82 -16.41
N GLY A 141 -0.04 -25.11 -16.38
CA GLY A 141 -0.93 -26.14 -15.84
C GLY A 141 -1.11 -26.03 -14.33
N ILE A 142 -2.19 -26.61 -13.83
CA ILE A 142 -2.45 -26.77 -12.39
C ILE A 142 -1.58 -27.90 -11.84
N LYS A 143 -0.94 -27.71 -10.69
CA LYS A 143 -0.18 -28.74 -9.99
C LYS A 143 -1.13 -29.72 -9.30
N MET A 144 -0.76 -31.01 -9.29
CA MET A 144 -1.52 -32.06 -8.59
C MET A 144 -1.65 -31.79 -7.09
N ASN A 145 -0.56 -31.37 -6.46
CA ASN A 145 -0.54 -30.96 -5.05
C ASN A 145 -0.74 -29.45 -5.00
N LYS A 146 -1.90 -29.01 -4.54
CA LYS A 146 -2.20 -27.60 -4.31
C LYS A 146 -1.51 -27.12 -3.04
N GLY A 147 -1.19 -25.83 -3.01
CA GLY A 147 -0.73 -25.16 -1.79
C GLY A 147 -1.86 -25.02 -0.78
N ARG A 148 -1.51 -24.47 0.39
CA ARG A 148 -2.43 -24.25 1.49
C ARG A 148 -2.70 -22.76 1.68
N LEU A 149 -3.97 -22.42 1.92
CA LEU A 149 -4.37 -21.08 2.34
C LEU A 149 -4.15 -20.94 3.85
N VAL A 150 -3.46 -19.87 4.25
CA VAL A 150 -3.29 -19.47 5.65
C VAL A 150 -3.80 -18.04 5.77
N GLN A 151 -4.64 -17.78 6.77
CA GLN A 151 -5.14 -16.43 7.07
C GLN A 151 -4.45 -15.90 8.33
N LYS A 152 -3.98 -14.65 8.28
CA LYS A 152 -3.33 -14.01 9.43
C LYS A 152 -3.50 -12.50 9.42
N GLU A 153 -3.83 -11.92 10.57
CA GLU A 153 -3.98 -10.48 10.74
C GLU A 153 -2.70 -9.84 11.31
N PHE A 154 -2.34 -8.66 10.81
CA PHE A 154 -1.12 -7.94 11.23
C PHE A 154 -1.38 -6.50 11.71
N VAL A 155 -2.63 -6.04 11.73
CA VAL A 155 -2.97 -4.64 12.04
C VAL A 155 -2.46 -4.22 13.43
N SER A 156 -2.65 -5.07 14.44
CA SER A 156 -2.17 -4.76 15.80
C SER A 156 -0.64 -4.80 15.89
N ASP A 157 -0.01 -5.81 15.30
CA ASP A 157 1.46 -5.94 15.27
C ASP A 157 2.13 -4.74 14.60
N TYR A 158 1.55 -4.27 13.49
CA TYR A 158 2.05 -3.12 12.75
C TYR A 158 1.82 -1.81 13.52
N ALA A 159 0.63 -1.61 14.10
CA ALA A 159 0.35 -0.43 14.93
C ALA A 159 1.29 -0.35 16.14
N ASP A 160 1.54 -1.46 16.82
CA ASP A 160 2.46 -1.52 17.96
C ASP A 160 3.92 -1.35 17.54
N TYR A 161 4.31 -1.78 16.34
CA TYR A 161 5.60 -1.45 15.76
C TYR A 161 5.76 0.07 15.54
N LEU A 162 4.76 0.73 14.96
CA LEU A 162 4.78 2.17 14.71
C LEU A 162 4.85 3.00 16.01
N LYS A 163 4.15 2.57 17.06
CA LYS A 163 4.14 3.26 18.37
C LYS A 163 5.53 3.38 19.00
N LYS A 164 6.48 2.49 18.65
CA LYS A 164 7.87 2.55 19.15
C LYS A 164 8.61 3.83 18.74
N TYR A 165 8.11 4.53 17.72
CA TYR A 165 8.68 5.77 17.20
C TYR A 165 7.89 7.01 17.65
N ALA A 166 6.83 6.85 18.43
CA ALA A 166 5.88 7.91 18.78
C ALA A 166 6.09 8.42 20.22
N GLU A 167 7.23 9.06 20.48
CA GLU A 167 7.53 9.70 21.77
C GLU A 167 6.98 11.14 21.79
N ILE A 168 5.74 11.29 22.25
CA ILE A 168 5.04 12.58 22.26
C ILE A 168 5.10 13.23 23.65
N SER A 169 5.88 14.30 23.78
CA SER A 169 6.18 14.96 25.07
C SER A 169 5.12 15.97 25.53
N ARG A 170 4.24 16.43 24.63
CA ARG A 170 3.18 17.40 24.92
C ARG A 170 1.84 16.95 24.31
N PRO A 171 0.69 17.38 24.86
CA PRO A 171 -0.59 17.17 24.21
C PRO A 171 -0.59 17.71 22.76
N LEU A 172 -1.04 16.87 21.83
CA LEU A 172 -1.26 17.17 20.42
C LEU A 172 -2.70 16.80 20.06
N LYS A 173 -3.41 17.72 19.43
CA LYS A 173 -4.66 17.44 18.74
C LYS A 173 -4.38 17.30 17.25
N VAL A 174 -4.74 16.16 16.66
CA VAL A 174 -4.37 15.83 15.28
C VAL A 174 -5.61 15.46 14.49
N VAL A 175 -5.83 16.11 13.35
CA VAL A 175 -6.83 15.66 12.38
C VAL A 175 -6.21 14.59 11.49
N ALA A 176 -6.86 13.43 11.41
CA ALA A 176 -6.40 12.30 10.60
C ALA A 176 -7.49 11.89 9.63
N ASP A 177 -7.21 12.01 8.34
CA ASP A 177 -8.07 11.55 7.26
C ASP A 177 -7.49 10.28 6.63
N ALA A 178 -8.31 9.22 6.61
CA ALA A 178 -7.93 7.90 6.10
C ALA A 178 -8.46 7.61 4.68
N SER A 179 -9.08 8.59 4.01
CA SER A 179 -9.60 8.49 2.63
C SER A 179 -10.51 7.28 2.37
N ASN A 180 -11.27 6.81 3.38
CA ASN A 180 -12.03 5.56 3.31
C ASN A 180 -11.17 4.34 2.93
N GLY A 181 -9.86 4.38 3.15
CA GLY A 181 -8.93 3.30 2.86
C GLY A 181 -8.64 2.40 4.07
N PRO A 182 -7.89 1.31 3.88
CA PRO A 182 -7.32 0.48 4.94
C PRO A 182 -6.49 1.21 6.01
N ALA A 183 -6.10 2.47 5.77
CA ALA A 183 -5.42 3.28 6.77
C ALA A 183 -6.29 3.51 8.03
N GLY A 184 -7.62 3.55 7.91
CA GLY A 184 -8.52 3.80 9.03
C GLY A 184 -8.36 2.81 10.18
N PRO A 185 -8.50 1.48 9.96
CA PRO A 185 -8.24 0.47 10.98
C PRO A 185 -6.82 0.52 11.58
N VAL A 186 -5.80 0.80 10.78
CA VAL A 186 -4.41 0.92 11.25
C VAL A 186 -4.25 2.13 12.15
N LEU A 187 -4.72 3.29 11.72
CA LEU A 187 -4.67 4.54 12.49
C LEU A 187 -5.50 4.45 13.77
N GLN A 188 -6.65 3.77 13.72
CA GLN A 188 -7.44 3.48 14.93
C GLN A 188 -6.60 2.73 15.96
N LYS A 189 -5.94 1.62 15.56
CA LYS A 189 -5.08 0.84 16.45
C LYS A 189 -3.82 1.60 16.88
N PHE A 190 -3.27 2.45 16.01
CA PHE A 190 -2.13 3.29 16.32
C PHE A 190 -2.45 4.33 17.39
N PHE A 191 -3.59 5.01 17.28
CA PHE A 191 -4.02 5.99 18.28
C PHE A 191 -4.52 5.35 19.58
N ASP A 192 -5.04 4.12 19.53
CA ASP A 192 -5.46 3.39 20.73
C ASP A 192 -4.28 3.21 21.71
N GLY A 193 -4.35 3.90 22.85
CA GLY A 193 -3.33 3.85 23.89
C GLY A 193 -2.13 4.79 23.69
N LEU A 194 -2.07 5.54 22.58
CA LEU A 194 -1.04 6.54 22.37
C LEU A 194 -1.28 7.74 23.31
N GLN A 195 -0.31 8.00 24.18
CA GLN A 195 -0.42 9.08 25.17
C GLN A 195 -0.23 10.44 24.51
N ASN A 196 -0.83 11.47 25.09
CA ASN A 196 -0.70 12.86 24.65
C ASN A 196 -1.17 13.16 23.22
N VAL A 197 -1.89 12.26 22.55
CA VAL A 197 -2.48 12.51 21.22
C VAL A 197 -3.99 12.39 21.29
N VAL A 198 -4.68 13.41 20.80
CA VAL A 198 -6.14 13.45 20.66
C VAL A 198 -6.48 13.46 19.16
N PRO A 199 -6.86 12.31 18.57
CA PRO A 199 -7.17 12.24 17.15
C PRO A 199 -8.61 12.69 16.85
N GLU A 200 -8.75 13.60 15.89
CA GLU A 200 -10.00 13.91 15.19
C GLU A 200 -10.04 13.09 13.90
N LYS A 201 -10.93 12.11 13.83
CA LYS A 201 -10.94 11.09 12.76
C LYS A 201 -11.87 11.48 11.62
N LEU A 202 -11.36 11.43 10.39
CA LEU A 202 -12.12 11.61 9.16
C LEU A 202 -12.01 10.34 8.31
N PHE A 203 -13.17 9.82 7.89
CA PHE A 203 -13.27 8.73 6.90
C PHE A 203 -12.48 7.45 7.25
N PHE A 204 -12.52 7.03 8.53
CA PHE A 204 -11.87 5.80 9.02
C PHE A 204 -12.62 4.51 8.63
N GLY A 205 -13.86 4.61 8.17
CA GLY A 205 -14.64 3.47 7.69
C GLY A 205 -14.20 3.12 6.28
N ALA A 206 -13.46 2.03 6.12
CA ALA A 206 -12.99 1.63 4.80
C ALA A 206 -14.16 1.35 3.84
N SER A 207 -14.18 2.06 2.71
CA SER A 207 -15.21 1.96 1.67
C SER A 207 -14.59 2.25 0.30
N GLY A 208 -14.74 1.29 -0.62
CA GLY A 208 -14.14 1.35 -1.95
C GLY A 208 -14.82 2.25 -2.97
N ASP A 209 -15.93 2.89 -2.60
CA ASP A 209 -16.62 3.88 -3.44
C ASP A 209 -16.04 5.29 -3.32
N PHE A 210 -15.23 5.55 -2.28
CA PHE A 210 -14.56 6.83 -2.00
C PHE A 210 -15.54 8.03 -2.11
N ALA A 211 -16.72 7.88 -1.50
CA ALA A 211 -17.85 8.80 -1.70
C ALA A 211 -17.56 10.26 -1.33
N GLU A 212 -16.78 10.49 -0.28
CA GLU A 212 -16.54 11.83 0.25
C GLU A 212 -15.53 12.61 -0.56
N HIS A 213 -14.43 12.00 -0.99
CA HIS A 213 -13.45 12.61 -1.90
C HIS A 213 -12.63 11.55 -2.62
N SER A 214 -11.97 11.94 -3.71
CA SER A 214 -10.97 11.10 -4.39
C SER A 214 -9.92 10.64 -3.37
N PRO A 215 -9.47 9.38 -3.42
CA PRO A 215 -8.44 8.89 -2.50
C PRO A 215 -7.03 9.40 -2.83
N ASN A 216 -6.93 10.46 -3.65
CA ASN A 216 -5.72 11.23 -3.84
C ASN A 216 -5.61 12.30 -2.73
N PRO A 217 -4.59 12.23 -1.85
CA PRO A 217 -4.45 13.15 -0.73
C PRO A 217 -4.08 14.57 -1.17
N LEU A 218 -3.72 14.78 -2.45
CA LEU A 218 -3.50 16.09 -3.05
C LEU A 218 -4.77 16.68 -3.70
N SER A 219 -5.91 15.97 -3.65
CA SER A 219 -7.15 16.53 -4.17
C SER A 219 -7.64 17.68 -3.30
N GLU A 220 -8.11 18.76 -3.95
CA GLU A 220 -8.62 19.97 -3.28
C GLU A 220 -9.66 19.62 -2.22
N LYS A 221 -10.61 18.74 -2.54
CA LYS A 221 -11.67 18.33 -1.63
C LYS A 221 -11.15 17.58 -0.38
N ALA A 222 -10.14 16.73 -0.52
CA ALA A 222 -9.54 16.03 0.62
C ALA A 222 -8.85 17.03 1.57
N LEU A 223 -8.09 17.97 0.99
CA LEU A 223 -7.42 19.03 1.74
C LEU A 223 -8.43 19.95 2.44
N ASP A 224 -9.52 20.33 1.77
CA ASP A 224 -10.58 21.16 2.34
C ASP A 224 -11.22 20.53 3.57
N PHE A 225 -11.49 19.22 3.56
CA PHE A 225 -12.02 18.50 4.71
C PHE A 225 -11.08 18.61 5.92
N VAL A 226 -9.80 18.35 5.71
CA VAL A 226 -8.80 18.41 6.78
C VAL A 226 -8.60 19.84 7.27
N VAL A 227 -8.41 20.82 6.38
CA VAL A 227 -8.23 22.24 6.74
C VAL A 227 -9.40 22.76 7.56
N LYS A 228 -10.63 22.49 7.11
CA LYS A 228 -11.84 22.89 7.83
C LYS A 228 -11.87 22.25 9.22
N LYS A 229 -11.59 20.95 9.31
CA LYS A 229 -11.61 20.22 10.58
C LYS A 229 -10.50 20.67 11.52
N VAL A 230 -9.32 21.03 11.01
CA VAL A 230 -8.20 21.60 11.79
C VAL A 230 -8.64 22.91 12.43
N ALA A 231 -9.24 23.81 11.66
CA ALA A 231 -9.75 25.09 12.16
C ALA A 231 -10.88 24.90 13.19
N GLU A 232 -11.86 24.04 12.91
CA GLU A 232 -12.98 23.74 13.81
C GLU A 232 -12.53 23.15 15.14
N ALA A 233 -11.61 22.18 15.08
CA ALA A 233 -11.12 21.49 16.26
C ALA A 233 -10.02 22.26 17.00
N LYS A 234 -9.47 23.33 16.40
CA LYS A 234 -8.22 23.99 16.83
C LYS A 234 -7.11 22.95 17.01
N ALA A 235 -6.91 22.14 15.97
CA ALA A 235 -5.91 21.09 15.97
C ALA A 235 -4.50 21.67 15.76
N ASP A 236 -3.49 20.99 16.28
CA ASP A 236 -2.07 21.36 16.10
C ASP A 236 -1.57 21.02 14.68
N LEU A 237 -2.17 20.04 14.02
CA LEU A 237 -1.90 19.68 12.63
C LEU A 237 -3.02 18.80 12.07
N GLY A 238 -3.05 18.65 10.75
CA GLY A 238 -3.87 17.68 10.06
C GLY A 238 -3.08 16.89 9.03
N PHE A 239 -3.55 15.70 8.68
CA PHE A 239 -3.01 14.94 7.55
C PHE A 239 -4.08 14.13 6.81
N VAL A 240 -3.81 13.86 5.54
CA VAL A 240 -4.56 12.94 4.68
C VAL A 240 -3.65 11.81 4.23
N VAL A 241 -4.12 10.57 4.39
CA VAL A 241 -3.47 9.37 3.86
C VAL A 241 -4.19 8.91 2.60
N ASP A 242 -3.47 8.45 1.58
CA ASP A 242 -4.08 7.97 0.33
C ASP A 242 -4.77 6.59 0.48
N ALA A 243 -5.45 6.14 -0.58
CA ALA A 243 -6.28 4.92 -0.55
C ALA A 243 -5.57 3.70 0.01
N ASP A 244 -4.33 3.43 -0.36
CA ASP A 244 -3.60 2.24 0.09
C ASP A 244 -2.56 2.53 1.17
N GLY A 245 -2.48 3.78 1.65
CA GLY A 245 -1.73 4.13 2.84
C GLY A 245 -0.23 4.26 2.66
N ASP A 246 0.27 4.37 1.43
CA ASP A 246 1.70 4.56 1.16
C ASP A 246 2.11 6.03 1.01
N ARG A 247 1.13 6.96 0.94
CA ARG A 247 1.37 8.40 0.92
C ARG A 247 0.56 9.14 1.96
N ILE A 248 1.17 10.21 2.45
CA ILE A 248 0.61 11.10 3.47
C ILE A 248 0.92 12.55 3.10
N ILE A 249 -0.06 13.43 3.28
CA ILE A 249 0.04 14.87 3.06
C ILE A 249 -0.35 15.58 4.35
N PHE A 250 0.38 16.64 4.71
CA PHE A 250 0.19 17.37 5.95
C PHE A 250 -0.33 18.78 5.71
N VAL A 251 -1.10 19.28 6.69
CA VAL A 251 -1.44 20.69 6.83
C VAL A 251 -1.07 21.17 8.23
N ASP A 252 -0.60 22.41 8.34
CA ASP A 252 -0.29 23.05 9.62
C ASP A 252 -1.56 23.50 10.36
N GLU A 253 -1.40 24.06 11.57
CA GLU A 253 -2.48 24.56 12.41
C GLU A 253 -3.24 25.75 11.81
N SER A 254 -2.64 26.45 10.85
CA SER A 254 -3.24 27.54 10.10
C SER A 254 -3.96 27.06 8.83
N GLY A 255 -3.89 25.75 8.54
CA GLY A 255 -4.49 25.14 7.36
C GLY A 255 -3.63 25.25 6.11
N ASN A 256 -2.35 25.60 6.22
CA ASN A 256 -1.45 25.65 5.07
C ASN A 256 -0.94 24.24 4.74
N PHE A 257 -0.94 23.91 3.45
CA PHE A 257 -0.30 22.70 2.94
C PHE A 257 1.21 22.71 3.20
N ILE A 258 1.72 21.59 3.71
CA ILE A 258 3.16 21.36 3.90
C ILE A 258 3.64 20.41 2.79
N SER A 259 4.60 20.86 1.98
CA SER A 259 5.13 20.05 0.90
C SER A 259 5.91 18.84 1.40
N SER A 260 5.87 17.75 0.63
CA SER A 260 6.59 16.52 0.96
C SER A 260 8.09 16.72 1.09
N ASP A 261 8.68 17.64 0.32
CA ASP A 261 10.10 17.99 0.42
C ASP A 261 10.46 18.59 1.78
N LEU A 262 9.59 19.44 2.34
CA LEU A 262 9.79 20.02 3.67
C LEU A 262 9.67 18.97 4.76
N ILE A 263 8.67 18.07 4.66
CA ILE A 263 8.53 16.95 5.58
C ILE A 263 9.75 16.03 5.50
N TYR A 264 10.24 15.74 4.30
CA TYR A 264 11.42 14.92 4.11
C TYR A 264 12.68 15.59 4.69
N ALA A 265 12.89 16.88 4.43
CA ALA A 265 13.98 17.65 5.03
C ALA A 265 13.93 17.63 6.55
N PHE A 266 12.74 17.82 7.14
CA PHE A 266 12.52 17.76 8.58
C PHE A 266 12.86 16.37 9.17
N LEU A 267 12.47 15.30 8.48
CA LEU A 267 12.83 13.93 8.88
C LEU A 267 14.34 13.68 8.78
N LEU A 268 15.00 14.18 7.73
CA LEU A 268 16.44 14.06 7.57
C LEU A 268 17.19 14.79 8.69
N ASP A 269 16.82 16.04 8.99
CA ASP A 269 17.43 16.83 10.07
C ASP A 269 17.35 16.10 11.43
N GLY A 270 16.25 15.39 11.70
CA GLY A 270 16.05 14.64 12.94
C GLY A 270 16.68 13.24 12.98
N LEU A 271 16.89 12.58 11.83
CA LEU A 271 17.27 11.16 11.76
C LEU A 271 18.67 10.91 11.19
N LEU A 272 19.17 11.80 10.34
CA LEU A 272 20.42 11.61 9.62
C LEU A 272 21.61 11.76 10.59
N ARG A 273 22.53 10.81 10.54
CA ARG A 273 23.78 10.85 11.30
C ARG A 273 24.97 11.01 10.36
N ARG A 274 26.09 11.47 10.92
CA ARG A 274 27.32 11.67 10.15
C ARG A 274 27.74 10.38 9.46
N GLY A 275 27.80 10.41 8.13
CA GLY A 275 28.19 9.28 7.28
C GLY A 275 27.02 8.48 6.72
N ASP A 276 25.78 8.79 7.10
CA ASP A 276 24.58 8.23 6.47
C ASP A 276 24.43 8.77 5.03
N LEU A 277 23.67 8.04 4.20
CA LEU A 277 23.31 8.45 2.85
C LEU A 277 21.80 8.69 2.78
N ALA A 278 21.41 9.86 2.27
CA ALA A 278 20.02 10.17 1.93
C ALA A 278 19.79 10.04 0.42
N LEU A 279 18.64 9.49 0.03
CA LEU A 279 18.23 9.40 -1.37
C LEU A 279 17.13 10.43 -1.62
N ALA A 280 17.23 11.19 -2.70
CA ALA A 280 16.23 12.17 -3.10
C ALA A 280 15.91 12.01 -4.59
N ASP A 281 14.67 12.27 -4.95
CA ASP A 281 14.27 12.34 -6.37
C ASP A 281 14.74 13.65 -7.00
N VAL A 282 14.98 13.66 -8.31
CA VAL A 282 15.42 14.86 -9.05
C VAL A 282 14.41 16.01 -9.02
N SER A 283 13.16 15.72 -8.66
CA SER A 283 12.09 16.70 -8.51
C SER A 283 12.04 17.37 -7.13
N MET A 284 12.81 16.88 -6.14
CA MET A 284 12.82 17.45 -4.80
C MET A 284 13.53 18.80 -4.76
N SER A 285 13.03 19.69 -3.89
CA SER A 285 13.65 20.99 -3.60
C SER A 285 15.10 20.86 -3.12
N LYS A 286 15.91 21.90 -3.42
CA LYS A 286 17.29 22.02 -2.94
C LYS A 286 17.44 22.12 -1.42
N ILE A 287 16.34 22.34 -0.69
CA ILE A 287 16.36 22.31 0.78
C ILE A 287 16.91 20.98 1.33
N ILE A 288 16.80 19.89 0.56
CA ILE A 288 17.38 18.60 0.92
C ILE A 288 18.92 18.67 0.99
N GLU A 289 19.55 19.43 0.10
CA GLU A 289 21.00 19.65 0.11
C GLU A 289 21.45 20.49 1.32
N ASP A 290 20.57 21.35 1.84
CA ASP A 290 20.90 22.22 2.99
C ASP A 290 20.89 21.44 4.33
N VAL A 291 20.18 20.31 4.42
CA VAL A 291 20.08 19.48 5.64
C VAL A 291 20.98 18.23 5.64
N CYS A 292 21.61 17.90 4.51
CA CYS A 292 22.52 16.76 4.36
C CYS A 292 23.99 17.18 4.48
#